data_AF-A0A517TSG3-F1
#
_entry.id   AF-A0A517TSG3-F1
#
_cell.length_a   1.000
_cell.length_b   1.000
_cell.length_c   1.000
_cell.angle_alpha   90.00
_cell.angle_beta   90.00
_cell.angle_gamma   90.00
#
_symmetry.space_group_name_H-M   'P 1'
#
loop_
_entity.id
_entity.type
_entity.pdbx_description
1 polymer ?
#
loop_
_entity_poly.entity_id
_entity_poly.type
_entity_poly.pdbx_seq_one_letter_code
_entity_poly.pdbx_strand_id
1 'polypeptide(L)'
;MSTVKRYATGVALLAGMLSFGMALDFTTAAEPIGTAKARGDYSNKFWGSAGGRSVRHARDYSSGYREYARQAPTIAPPLAQHEVAGVAHNVTAAQKQYAEMKKTTTDPAAVKSLDAIQKHLTAAAAAHGKLHDMCHMEKVDGEASMKCCDDVDAELDKALDEHDKLMKHLGAATPAAPAAK
;
A
#
# COMPACT_ATOMS: atom_id res chain seq x y z
N MET A 1 60.55 -15.16 -0.25
CA MET A 1 60.56 -15.93 -1.51
C MET A 1 59.98 -15.05 -2.60
N SER A 2 60.82 -14.74 -3.60
CA SER A 2 60.58 -14.21 -4.96
C SER A 2 59.61 -13.03 -5.11
N THR A 3 59.97 -11.76 -5.37
CA THR A 3 60.98 -11.10 -6.23
C THR A 3 60.83 -11.33 -7.75
N VAL A 4 60.94 -10.21 -8.49
CA VAL A 4 61.32 -10.02 -9.92
C VAL A 4 60.13 -9.85 -10.89
N LYS A 5 59.80 -8.65 -11.41
CA LYS A 5 60.49 -7.64 -12.27
C LYS A 5 60.17 -7.83 -13.77
N ARG A 6 59.53 -6.78 -14.32
CA ARG A 6 59.90 -5.95 -15.50
C ARG A 6 59.87 -6.55 -16.92
N TYR A 7 59.81 -5.57 -17.83
CA TYR A 7 60.10 -5.55 -19.27
C TYR A 7 58.90 -5.77 -20.19
N ALA A 8 58.78 -5.12 -21.35
CA ALA A 8 59.37 -3.92 -21.91
C ALA A 8 58.62 -3.62 -23.22
N THR A 9 58.56 -2.34 -23.54
CA THR A 9 58.53 -1.69 -24.86
C THR A 9 58.74 -2.56 -26.12
N GLY A 10 57.86 -2.32 -27.12
CA GLY A 10 58.07 -2.55 -28.56
C GLY A 10 56.83 -1.98 -29.31
N VAL A 11 56.83 -0.76 -29.85
CA VAL A 11 57.40 -0.24 -31.12
C VAL A 11 56.73 -0.79 -32.40
N ALA A 12 56.05 0.15 -33.09
CA ALA A 12 55.82 0.28 -34.54
C ALA A 12 54.81 -0.68 -35.22
N LEU A 13 54.08 -0.38 -36.31
CA LEU A 13 54.23 0.61 -37.40
C LEU A 13 52.91 0.66 -38.23
N LEU A 14 52.54 1.85 -38.68
CA LEU A 14 51.77 2.29 -39.89
C LEU A 14 50.55 1.54 -40.50
N ALA A 15 49.60 2.42 -40.86
CA ALA A 15 48.80 2.49 -42.10
C ALA A 15 47.55 1.60 -42.25
N GLY A 16 46.40 2.26 -42.51
CA GLY A 16 45.27 1.59 -43.14
C GLY A 16 43.93 2.32 -43.06
N MET A 17 43.66 3.14 -44.07
CA MET A 17 42.35 3.38 -44.69
C MET A 17 41.19 3.97 -43.86
N LEU A 18 40.86 5.22 -44.20
CA LEU A 18 39.52 5.80 -44.15
C LEU A 18 38.50 4.83 -44.78
N SER A 19 37.50 4.44 -44.00
CA SER A 19 36.25 3.87 -44.49
C SER A 19 35.09 4.46 -43.69
N PHE A 20 34.20 5.06 -44.46
CA PHE A 20 32.83 5.50 -44.21
C PHE A 20 32.15 5.05 -42.91
N GLY A 21 31.49 6.02 -42.28
CA GLY A 21 30.75 5.86 -41.04
C GLY A 21 29.47 5.04 -41.15
N MET A 22 29.24 4.26 -40.10
CA MET A 22 28.04 4.23 -39.27
C MET A 22 28.28 3.18 -38.18
N ALA A 23 28.99 3.58 -37.11
CA ALA A 23 28.91 2.87 -35.85
C ALA A 23 27.62 3.33 -35.18
N LEU A 24 26.55 2.55 -35.36
CA LEU A 24 25.41 2.61 -34.46
C LEU A 24 25.84 1.93 -33.17
N ASP A 25 26.50 2.68 -32.30
CA ASP A 25 26.65 2.34 -30.89
C ASP A 25 25.27 2.41 -30.23
N PHE A 26 24.44 1.38 -30.42
CA PHE A 26 23.35 1.12 -29.49
C PHE A 26 23.89 0.37 -28.27
N THR A 27 24.79 1.03 -27.53
CA THR A 27 24.87 0.76 -26.10
C THR A 27 23.76 1.56 -25.44
N THR A 28 22.52 1.09 -25.59
CA THR A 28 21.49 1.42 -24.60
C THR A 28 21.90 0.70 -23.33
N ALA A 29 22.85 1.27 -22.58
CA ALA A 29 23.00 0.95 -21.19
C ALA A 29 21.62 1.27 -20.58
N ALA A 30 20.85 0.22 -20.27
CA ALA A 30 19.66 0.39 -19.48
C ALA A 30 20.09 1.18 -18.25
N GLU A 31 19.47 2.35 -18.03
CA GLU A 31 19.71 3.10 -16.80
C GLU A 31 19.57 2.10 -15.65
N PRO A 32 20.47 2.12 -14.65
CA PRO A 32 20.29 1.28 -13.49
C PRO A 32 18.92 1.63 -12.94
N ILE A 33 17.94 0.74 -13.14
CA ILE A 33 16.60 0.93 -12.61
C ILE A 33 16.79 0.89 -11.11
N GLY A 34 16.99 2.07 -10.51
CA GLY A 34 16.93 2.23 -9.08
C GLY A 34 15.64 1.57 -8.66
N THR A 35 15.74 0.58 -7.78
CA THR A 35 14.56 -0.12 -7.25
C THR A 35 13.53 0.93 -6.86
N ALA A 36 12.22 0.65 -6.98
CA ALA A 36 11.17 1.61 -6.62
C ALA A 36 11.38 2.24 -5.22
N LYS A 37 12.09 1.53 -4.34
CA LYS A 37 12.61 2.02 -3.06
C LYS A 37 13.68 3.11 -3.16
N ALA A 38 14.67 2.98 -4.05
CA ALA A 38 15.69 3.99 -4.30
C ALA A 38 15.15 5.27 -4.99
N ARG A 39 14.06 5.15 -5.76
CA ARG A 39 13.37 6.29 -6.41
C ARG A 39 12.40 7.03 -5.48
N GLY A 40 12.16 6.53 -4.27
CA GLY A 40 11.21 7.12 -3.33
C GLY A 40 9.73 6.81 -3.62
N ASP A 41 9.44 5.83 -4.48
CA ASP A 41 8.08 5.44 -4.85
C ASP A 41 7.27 4.91 -3.64
N TYR A 42 7.95 4.39 -2.60
CA TYR A 42 7.35 3.97 -1.32
C TYR A 42 7.28 5.11 -0.28
N SER A 43 6.92 6.30 -0.72
CA SER A 43 6.77 7.47 0.16
C SER A 43 5.56 7.35 1.09
N ASN A 44 5.51 8.22 2.11
CA ASN A 44 4.32 8.42 2.95
C ASN A 44 3.04 8.65 2.11
N LYS A 45 3.16 9.30 0.95
CA LYS A 45 2.06 9.52 0.02
C LYS A 45 1.56 8.21 -0.60
N PHE A 46 2.46 7.31 -0.99
CA PHE A 46 2.10 6.00 -1.55
C PHE A 46 1.37 5.15 -0.51
N TRP A 47 1.97 4.96 0.67
CA TRP A 47 1.38 4.15 1.73
C TRP A 47 0.09 4.72 2.27
N GLY A 48 0.01 6.05 2.46
CA GLY A 48 -1.22 6.73 2.84
C GLY A 48 -2.33 6.49 1.81
N SER A 49 -2.05 6.71 0.53
CA SER A 49 -3.03 6.50 -0.54
C SER A 49 -3.47 5.04 -0.66
N ALA A 50 -2.54 4.09 -0.51
CA ALA A 50 -2.84 2.66 -0.53
C ALA A 50 -3.72 2.27 0.67
N GLY A 51 -3.34 2.72 1.88
CA GLY A 51 -4.12 2.55 3.11
C GLY A 51 -5.55 3.04 2.94
N GLY A 52 -5.72 4.30 2.51
CA GLY A 52 -7.05 4.89 2.34
C GLY A 52 -7.89 4.22 1.26
N ARG A 53 -7.29 3.64 0.21
CA ARG A 53 -8.04 2.82 -0.78
C ARG A 53 -8.51 1.52 -0.16
N SER A 54 -7.65 0.81 0.56
CA SER A 54 -8.01 -0.44 1.24
C SER A 54 -9.16 -0.22 2.23
N VAL A 55 -9.14 0.86 3.02
CA VAL A 55 -10.26 1.17 3.94
C VAL A 55 -11.57 1.40 3.19
N ARG A 56 -11.54 2.16 2.08
CA ARG A 56 -12.72 2.36 1.22
C ARG A 56 -13.25 1.04 0.66
N HIS A 57 -12.38 0.17 0.16
CA HIS A 57 -12.80 -1.14 -0.33
C HIS A 57 -13.40 -2.02 0.76
N ALA A 58 -12.84 -2.01 1.98
CA ALA A 58 -13.46 -2.71 3.11
C ALA A 58 -14.90 -2.21 3.34
N ARG A 59 -15.12 -0.89 3.26
CA ARG A 59 -16.44 -0.28 3.39
C ARG A 59 -17.36 -0.66 2.22
N ASP A 60 -16.86 -0.68 0.99
CA ASP A 60 -17.64 -1.07 -0.19
C ASP A 60 -18.16 -2.51 -0.07
N TYR A 61 -17.31 -3.46 0.36
CA TYR A 61 -17.71 -4.84 0.63
C TYR A 61 -18.74 -4.93 1.76
N SER A 62 -18.51 -4.23 2.88
CA SER A 62 -19.42 -4.20 4.03
C SER A 62 -20.80 -3.62 3.65
N SER A 63 -20.82 -2.48 2.96
CA SER A 63 -22.05 -1.83 2.51
C SER A 63 -22.79 -2.64 1.45
N GLY A 64 -22.07 -3.28 0.51
CA GLY A 64 -22.66 -4.18 -0.48
C GLY A 64 -23.33 -5.38 0.17
N TYR A 65 -22.66 -6.00 1.14
CA TYR A 65 -23.22 -7.11 1.89
C TYR A 65 -24.42 -6.69 2.76
N ARG A 66 -24.35 -5.51 3.42
CA ARG A 66 -25.47 -4.96 4.19
C ARG A 66 -26.71 -4.76 3.32
N GLU A 67 -26.56 -4.19 2.12
CA GLU A 67 -27.70 -3.97 1.22
C GLU A 67 -28.33 -5.29 0.76
N TYR A 68 -27.51 -6.32 0.52
CA TYR A 68 -28.02 -7.66 0.26
C TYR A 68 -28.77 -8.23 1.48
N ALA A 69 -28.16 -8.16 2.66
CA ALA A 69 -28.73 -8.66 3.91
C ALA A 69 -30.06 -8.00 4.28
N ARG A 70 -30.25 -6.73 3.91
CA ARG A 70 -31.50 -5.99 4.06
C ARG A 70 -32.66 -6.61 3.28
N GLN A 71 -32.38 -7.21 2.12
CA GLN A 71 -33.38 -7.79 1.24
C GLN A 71 -33.57 -9.30 1.47
N ALA A 72 -32.58 -9.95 2.09
CA ALA A 72 -32.56 -11.39 2.34
C ALA A 72 -32.63 -11.70 3.85
N PRO A 73 -33.81 -12.11 4.39
CA PRO A 73 -33.93 -12.45 5.82
C PRO A 73 -33.09 -13.66 6.23
N THR A 74 -32.76 -14.53 5.27
CA THR A 74 -31.81 -15.62 5.45
C THR A 74 -30.84 -15.64 4.29
N ILE A 75 -29.54 -15.70 4.60
CA ILE A 75 -28.46 -15.61 3.62
C ILE A 75 -27.78 -16.97 3.49
N ALA A 76 -27.42 -17.34 2.25
CA ALA A 76 -26.62 -18.52 1.99
C ALA A 76 -25.20 -18.33 2.54
N PRO A 77 -24.67 -19.26 3.37
CA PRO A 77 -23.34 -19.13 3.98
C PRO A 77 -22.20 -18.85 2.99
N PRO A 78 -22.12 -19.50 1.80
CA PRO A 78 -21.03 -19.23 0.85
C PRO A 78 -20.97 -17.77 0.37
N LEU A 79 -22.13 -17.12 0.21
CA LEU A 79 -22.20 -15.72 -0.19
C LEU A 79 -21.71 -14.81 0.95
N ALA A 80 -22.20 -15.06 2.17
CA ALA A 80 -21.78 -14.32 3.34
C ALA A 80 -20.26 -14.43 3.56
N GLN A 81 -19.70 -15.63 3.42
CA GLN A 81 -18.27 -15.88 3.54
C GLN A 81 -17.43 -15.12 2.50
N HIS A 82 -17.89 -15.04 1.25
CA HIS A 82 -17.20 -14.31 0.19
C HIS A 82 -17.09 -12.81 0.51
N GLU A 83 -18.20 -12.17 0.84
CA GLU A 83 -18.23 -10.73 1.12
C GLU A 83 -17.41 -10.39 2.38
N VAL A 84 -17.55 -11.20 3.41
CA VAL A 84 -16.85 -11.03 4.69
C VAL A 84 -15.35 -11.27 4.52
N ALA A 85 -14.91 -12.17 3.63
CA ALA A 85 -13.50 -12.30 3.30
C ALA A 85 -12.93 -11.02 2.63
N GLY A 86 -13.72 -10.35 1.78
CA GLY A 86 -13.36 -9.08 1.16
C GLY A 86 -13.10 -7.97 2.18
N VAL A 87 -13.95 -7.86 3.20
CA VAL A 87 -13.75 -6.93 4.33
C VAL A 87 -12.45 -7.25 5.08
N ALA A 88 -12.25 -8.51 5.47
CA ALA A 88 -11.08 -8.95 6.22
C ALA A 88 -9.76 -8.64 5.49
N HIS A 89 -9.72 -8.96 4.20
CA HIS A 89 -8.57 -8.75 3.33
C HIS A 89 -8.17 -7.27 3.32
N ASN A 90 -9.13 -6.38 3.09
CA ASN A 90 -8.90 -4.95 2.94
C ASN A 90 -8.56 -4.27 4.28
N VAL A 91 -9.18 -4.67 5.39
CA VAL A 91 -8.79 -4.20 6.73
C VAL A 91 -7.33 -4.60 7.02
N THR A 92 -6.97 -5.86 6.77
CA THR A 92 -5.59 -6.36 6.96
C THR A 92 -4.59 -5.62 6.08
N ALA A 93 -4.95 -5.36 4.82
CA ALA A 93 -4.12 -4.60 3.89
C ALA A 93 -3.89 -3.17 4.38
N ALA A 94 -4.95 -2.48 4.83
CA ALA A 94 -4.87 -1.13 5.39
C ALA A 94 -3.94 -1.09 6.61
N GLN A 95 -4.11 -2.02 7.56
CA GLN A 95 -3.25 -2.10 8.76
C GLN A 95 -1.77 -2.24 8.39
N LYS A 96 -1.45 -3.12 7.44
CA LYS A 96 -0.07 -3.30 6.96
C LYS A 96 0.47 -2.01 6.32
N GLN A 97 -0.31 -1.36 5.46
CA GLN A 97 0.10 -0.15 4.75
C GLN A 97 0.37 1.02 5.72
N TYR A 98 -0.49 1.23 6.72
CA TYR A 98 -0.29 2.26 7.73
C TYR A 98 0.87 1.93 8.68
N ALA A 99 1.08 0.65 8.99
CA ALA A 99 2.26 0.22 9.74
C ALA A 99 3.56 0.51 8.98
N GLU A 100 3.61 0.29 7.65
CA GLU A 100 4.77 0.67 6.84
C GLU A 100 4.98 2.19 6.81
N MET A 101 3.91 2.97 6.66
CA MET A 101 3.98 4.43 6.73
C MET A 101 4.51 4.94 8.07
N LYS A 102 4.13 4.29 9.16
CA LYS A 102 4.59 4.63 10.51
C LYS A 102 6.10 4.45 10.68
N LYS A 103 6.72 3.48 9.99
CA LYS A 103 8.17 3.24 10.05
C LYS A 103 8.99 4.35 9.38
N THR A 104 8.40 5.07 8.43
CA THR A 104 9.10 6.06 7.61
C THR A 104 8.81 7.51 7.99
N THR A 105 7.80 7.75 8.83
CA THR A 105 7.48 9.11 9.30
C THR A 105 8.25 9.45 10.57
N THR A 106 8.76 10.68 10.63
CA THR A 106 9.38 11.27 11.84
C THR A 106 8.49 12.31 12.52
N ASP A 107 7.35 12.63 11.91
CA ASP A 107 6.40 13.63 12.39
C ASP A 107 5.53 13.06 13.53
N PRO A 108 5.62 13.59 14.76
CA PRO A 108 4.84 13.09 15.90
C PRO A 108 3.32 13.20 15.71
N ALA A 109 2.84 14.22 15.00
CA ALA A 109 1.40 14.37 14.72
C ALA A 109 0.92 13.33 13.72
N ALA A 110 1.75 13.01 12.72
CA ALA A 110 1.49 11.91 11.79
C ALA A 110 1.48 10.55 12.52
N VAL A 111 2.45 10.31 13.41
CA VAL A 111 2.49 9.09 14.25
C VAL A 111 1.21 8.93 15.07
N LYS A 112 0.75 10.00 15.73
CA LYS A 112 -0.49 9.99 16.53
C LYS A 112 -1.72 9.66 15.67
N SER A 113 -1.80 10.23 14.47
CA SER A 113 -2.89 9.97 13.52
C SER A 113 -2.87 8.51 13.04
N LEU A 114 -1.69 7.97 12.74
CA LEU A 114 -1.50 6.56 12.35
C LEU A 114 -1.92 5.59 13.48
N ASP A 115 -1.64 5.95 14.74
CA ASP A 115 -2.10 5.17 15.89
C ASP A 115 -3.62 5.19 16.06
N ALA A 116 -4.26 6.34 15.82
CA ALA A 116 -5.72 6.45 15.82
C ALA A 116 -6.34 5.60 14.70
N ILE A 117 -5.80 5.67 13.48
CA ILE A 117 -6.23 4.84 12.35
C ILE A 117 -6.10 3.35 12.70
N GLN A 118 -4.95 2.92 13.23
CA GLN A 118 -4.72 1.51 13.59
C GLN A 118 -5.69 1.03 14.68
N LYS A 119 -6.03 1.89 15.64
CA LYS A 119 -7.04 1.60 16.67
C LYS A 119 -8.40 1.31 16.03
N HIS A 120 -8.86 2.19 15.13
CA HIS A 120 -10.14 2.01 14.44
C HIS A 120 -10.15 0.78 13.53
N LEU A 121 -9.05 0.49 12.82
CA LEU A 121 -8.95 -0.74 12.02
C LEU A 121 -8.95 -2.00 12.88
N THR A 122 -8.37 -1.97 14.07
CA THR A 122 -8.44 -3.09 15.02
C THR A 122 -9.87 -3.29 15.54
N ALA A 123 -10.59 -2.20 15.82
CA ALA A 123 -11.98 -2.27 16.22
C ALA A 123 -12.88 -2.79 15.09
N ALA A 124 -12.67 -2.35 13.85
CA ALA A 124 -13.35 -2.87 12.66
C ALA A 124 -13.08 -4.37 12.48
N ALA A 125 -11.83 -4.83 12.66
CA ALA A 125 -11.49 -6.25 12.61
C ALA A 125 -12.21 -7.07 13.71
N ALA A 126 -12.36 -6.52 14.91
CA ALA A 126 -13.07 -7.18 16.00
C ALA A 126 -14.59 -7.25 15.73
N ALA A 127 -15.20 -6.19 15.18
CA ALA A 127 -16.59 -6.22 14.74
C ALA A 127 -16.81 -7.22 13.59
N HIS A 128 -15.87 -7.25 12.64
CA HIS A 128 -15.84 -8.22 11.55
C HIS A 128 -15.72 -9.67 12.04
N GLY A 129 -14.95 -9.94 13.10
CA GLY A 129 -14.86 -11.28 13.69
C GLY A 129 -16.23 -11.85 14.08
N LYS A 130 -17.12 -11.03 14.63
CA LYS A 130 -18.50 -11.43 14.95
C LYS A 130 -19.29 -11.78 13.68
N LEU A 131 -19.12 -11.00 12.63
CA LEU A 131 -19.74 -11.24 11.33
C LEU A 131 -19.23 -12.54 10.71
N HIS A 132 -17.92 -12.80 10.80
CA HIS A 132 -17.31 -14.02 10.33
C HIS A 132 -17.88 -15.26 11.02
N ASP A 133 -18.05 -15.23 12.34
CA ASP A 133 -18.63 -16.34 13.10
C ASP A 133 -20.07 -16.65 12.65
N MET A 134 -20.88 -15.61 12.38
CA MET A 134 -22.25 -15.78 11.86
C MET A 134 -22.28 -16.43 10.47
N CYS A 135 -21.26 -16.20 9.64
CA CYS A 135 -21.18 -16.76 8.27
C CYS A 135 -20.93 -18.27 8.24
N HIS A 136 -20.63 -18.89 9.39
CA HIS A 136 -20.47 -20.35 9.53
C HIS A 136 -21.70 -21.04 10.11
N MET A 137 -22.77 -20.29 10.39
CA MET A 137 -24.04 -20.85 10.81
C MET A 137 -24.78 -21.51 9.63
N GLU A 138 -25.59 -22.53 9.91
CA GLU A 138 -26.40 -23.23 8.89
C GLU A 138 -27.34 -22.27 8.12
N LYS A 139 -27.81 -21.24 8.82
CA LYS A 139 -28.58 -20.13 8.27
C LYS A 139 -28.00 -18.83 8.82
N VAL A 140 -27.56 -17.96 7.93
CA VAL A 140 -27.04 -16.64 8.29
C VAL A 140 -28.21 -15.68 8.42
N ASP A 141 -28.35 -15.08 9.60
CA ASP A 141 -29.40 -14.11 9.89
C ASP A 141 -29.07 -12.76 9.25
N GLY A 142 -29.99 -12.25 8.41
CA GLY A 142 -29.80 -11.00 7.68
C GLY A 142 -29.76 -9.78 8.60
N GLU A 143 -30.60 -9.73 9.63
CA GLU A 143 -30.68 -8.60 10.57
C GLU A 143 -29.43 -8.47 11.43
N ALA A 144 -28.96 -9.59 12.00
CA ALA A 144 -27.74 -9.66 12.77
C ALA A 144 -26.51 -9.34 11.89
N SER A 145 -26.50 -9.81 10.63
CA SER A 145 -25.46 -9.47 9.66
C SER A 145 -25.41 -7.97 9.39
N MET A 146 -26.56 -7.32 9.17
CA MET A 146 -26.62 -5.87 8.96
C MET A 146 -26.04 -5.10 10.15
N LYS A 147 -26.42 -5.48 11.37
CA LYS A 147 -25.91 -4.83 12.59
C LYS A 147 -24.39 -4.92 12.69
N CYS A 148 -23.81 -6.07 12.34
CA CYS A 148 -22.35 -6.20 12.34
C CYS A 148 -21.69 -5.39 11.22
N CYS A 149 -22.34 -5.24 10.05
CA CYS A 149 -21.86 -4.34 9.00
C CYS A 149 -21.88 -2.88 9.45
N ASP A 150 -22.91 -2.45 10.19
CA ASP A 150 -22.98 -1.10 10.75
C ASP A 150 -21.86 -0.83 11.77
N ASP A 151 -21.55 -1.80 12.63
CA ASP A 151 -20.43 -1.71 13.58
C ASP A 151 -19.07 -1.62 12.85
N VAL A 152 -18.89 -2.41 11.77
CA VAL A 152 -17.69 -2.34 10.91
C VAL A 152 -17.59 -0.98 10.23
N ASP A 153 -18.66 -0.55 9.55
CA ASP A 153 -18.72 0.72 8.82
C ASP A 153 -18.44 1.91 9.73
N ALA A 154 -18.99 1.91 10.95
CA ALA A 154 -18.77 2.98 11.92
C ALA A 154 -17.29 3.14 12.31
N GLU A 155 -16.53 2.05 12.40
CA GLU A 155 -15.09 2.11 12.69
C GLU A 155 -14.26 2.43 11.43
N LEU A 156 -14.66 1.92 10.26
CA LEU A 156 -14.01 2.28 8.99
C LEU A 156 -14.17 3.77 8.68
N ASP A 157 -15.31 4.38 9.00
CA ASP A 157 -15.56 5.81 8.81
C ASP A 157 -14.65 6.66 9.71
N LYS A 158 -14.48 6.27 10.97
CA LYS A 158 -13.51 6.92 11.86
C LYS A 158 -12.08 6.78 11.34
N ALA A 159 -11.72 5.63 10.79
CA ALA A 159 -10.41 5.42 10.17
C ALA A 159 -10.22 6.30 8.92
N LEU A 160 -11.26 6.51 8.11
CA LEU A 160 -11.23 7.42 6.96
C LEU A 160 -11.15 8.89 7.37
N ASP A 161 -11.85 9.29 8.43
CA ASP A 161 -11.77 10.65 8.96
C ASP A 161 -10.34 10.97 9.45
N GLU A 162 -9.71 10.04 10.16
CA GLU A 162 -8.32 10.19 10.60
C GLU A 162 -7.34 10.13 9.41
N HIS A 163 -7.61 9.29 8.41
CA HIS A 163 -6.86 9.28 7.16
C HIS A 163 -6.91 10.64 6.46
N ASP A 164 -8.08 11.24 6.31
CA ASP A 164 -8.25 12.53 5.65
C ASP A 164 -7.53 13.65 6.41
N LYS A 165 -7.60 13.63 7.76
CA LYS A 165 -6.83 14.56 8.60
C LYS A 165 -5.32 14.39 8.38
N LEU A 166 -4.82 13.15 8.39
CA LEU A 166 -3.42 12.83 8.14
C LEU A 166 -2.97 13.32 6.75
N MET A 167 -3.73 13.04 5.70
CA MET A 167 -3.37 13.42 4.34
C MET A 167 -3.39 14.94 4.15
N LYS A 168 -4.34 15.65 4.78
CA LYS A 168 -4.35 17.12 4.83
C LYS A 168 -3.13 17.68 5.55
N HIS A 169 -2.78 17.11 6.71
CA HIS A 169 -1.61 17.50 7.49
C HIS A 169 -0.31 17.34 6.69
N LEU A 170 -0.12 16.19 6.05
CA LEU A 170 1.05 15.91 5.22
C LEU A 170 1.10 16.78 3.95
N GLY A 171 -0.07 17.14 3.39
CA GLY A 171 -0.19 18.07 2.27
C GLY A 171 0.09 19.53 2.65
N ALA A 172 -0.34 19.96 3.84
CA ALA A 172 -0.07 21.30 4.37
C ALA A 172 1.39 21.50 4.78
N ALA A 173 2.10 20.43 5.14
CA ALA A 173 3.50 20.45 5.52
C ALA A 173 4.49 20.58 4.34
N THR A 174 4.03 20.68 3.08
CA THR A 174 4.91 20.81 1.89
C THR A 174 4.69 22.17 1.21
N PRO A 175 5.67 23.09 1.29
CA PRO A 175 6.70 23.15 0.24
C PRO A 175 8.13 23.20 0.81
N ALA A 176 8.97 22.24 0.40
CA ALA A 176 10.42 22.41 0.52
C ALA A 176 10.88 23.45 -0.50
N ALA A 177 11.55 24.50 -0.03
CA ALA A 177 12.14 25.53 -0.86
C ALA A 177 13.05 24.91 -1.95
N PRO A 178 13.05 25.44 -3.19
CA PRO A 178 13.99 24.99 -4.20
C PRO A 178 15.42 25.18 -3.67
N ALA A 179 16.24 24.14 -3.79
CA ALA A 179 17.66 24.23 -3.51
C ALA A 179 18.25 25.33 -4.39
N ALA A 180 18.75 26.40 -3.75
CA ALA A 180 19.46 27.48 -4.44
C ALA A 180 20.67 26.88 -5.16
N LYS A 181 20.76 27.16 -6.47
CA LYS A 181 21.95 26.89 -7.28
C LYS A 181 22.99 27.99 -7.08
#